data_AF-A0A2E1I8Y3-F1
#
_entry.id   AF-A0A2E1I8Y3-F1
#
_cell.length_a   1.000
_cell.length_b   1.000
_cell.length_c   1.000
_cell.angle_alpha   90.00
_cell.angle_beta   90.00
_cell.angle_gamma   90.00
#
_symmetry.space_group_name_H-M   'P 1'
#
loop_
_entity.id
_entity.type
_entity.pdbx_description
1 polymer ?
#
loop_
_entity_poly.entity_id
_entity_poly.type
_entity_poly.pdbx_seq_one_letter_code
_entity_poly.pdbx_strand_id
1 'polypeptide(L)'
;MTTSSEVIDIILRSMRDAFLAVTVFVAAMVLLFSWLQYVTAGRFVDWIRSKTKLQPIIGALMGLTPGCGGAIVMMPLYARGYVSYGTVVATLIATLGDSAFVLIGGAIANPELIGPVLLVHLISFFVGVVWGLGIDFLRITPSSPLGRFGPEIEEEITQNISDEKYDVRDELPREEPDGFSYRIVHQGYLIWWTVTLVGLVFAILLLYWGAIDGGPSLDLDDGGLNLDPTTMGGFISWVGLLGTLLSVAIFLGQRSIFGDDTEASIGDKLDSFNETTIHAASETSFVTFWVLIAYFVFEFSMLFGGIDESSLVAYGAGVGAILVAALVGVIPGCGPQIIIMTSYVEGILGFPGLVSNAISQDGDALFPLLVRHRAASLWATLHTALPAVITGLILLI
;
A
#
# COMPACT_ATOMS: atom_id res chain seq x y z
N MET A 1 -29.86 14.68 -3.24
CA MET A 1 -29.16 15.84 -2.65
C MET A 1 -28.41 15.30 -1.45
N THR A 2 -27.08 15.37 -1.47
CA THR A 2 -26.21 14.85 -0.40
C THR A 2 -26.49 15.61 0.90
N THR A 3 -26.73 14.91 2.00
CA THR A 3 -26.99 15.54 3.30
C THR A 3 -25.68 15.85 4.04
N SER A 4 -25.64 16.88 4.89
CA SER A 4 -24.45 17.17 5.70
C SER A 4 -24.07 16.03 6.64
N SER A 5 -25.05 15.23 7.06
CA SER A 5 -24.83 14.01 7.83
C SER A 5 -24.12 12.92 7.04
N GLU A 6 -24.47 12.70 5.77
CA GLU A 6 -23.77 11.74 4.89
C GLU A 6 -22.30 12.14 4.70
N VAL A 7 -22.03 13.44 4.49
CA VAL A 7 -20.65 13.93 4.31
C VAL A 7 -19.80 13.70 5.56
N ILE A 8 -20.34 13.98 6.75
CA ILE A 8 -19.63 13.76 8.02
C ILE A 8 -19.38 12.27 8.24
N ASP A 9 -20.37 11.43 7.95
CA ASP A 9 -20.25 9.98 8.08
C ASP A 9 -19.14 9.42 7.19
N ILE A 10 -19.11 9.82 5.91
CA ILE A 10 -18.05 9.43 4.97
C ILE A 10 -16.67 9.87 5.47
N ILE A 11 -16.54 11.10 5.96
CA ILE A 11 -15.27 11.61 6.49
C ILE A 11 -14.78 10.75 7.66
N LEU A 12 -15.65 10.49 8.64
CA LEU A 12 -15.27 9.76 9.85
C LEU A 12 -15.01 8.27 9.56
N ARG A 13 -15.78 7.64 8.67
CA ARG A 13 -15.53 6.26 8.23
C ARG A 13 -14.21 6.15 7.49
N SER A 14 -13.97 7.02 6.50
CA SER A 14 -12.69 7.08 5.77
C SER A 14 -11.51 7.26 6.71
N MET A 15 -11.64 8.12 7.74
CA MET A 15 -10.61 8.30 8.76
C MET A 15 -10.38 7.04 9.60
N ARG A 16 -11.45 6.34 10.03
CA ARG A 16 -11.33 5.08 10.77
C ARG A 16 -10.65 4.01 9.91
N ASP A 17 -11.10 3.85 8.67
CA ASP A 17 -10.69 2.77 7.78
C ASP A 17 -9.26 2.97 7.28
N ALA A 18 -8.88 4.21 6.92
CA ALA A 18 -7.48 4.53 6.62
C ALA A 18 -6.52 4.14 7.75
N PHE A 19 -6.95 4.23 9.02
CA PHE A 19 -6.13 3.78 10.14
C PHE A 19 -6.16 2.27 10.34
N LEU A 20 -7.34 1.71 10.57
CA LEU A 20 -7.51 0.33 11.02
C LEU A 20 -7.32 -0.69 9.90
N ALA A 21 -7.74 -0.37 8.68
CA ALA A 21 -7.61 -1.28 7.54
C ALA A 21 -6.23 -1.21 6.90
N VAL A 22 -5.57 -0.05 6.93
CA VAL A 22 -4.28 0.16 6.22
C VAL A 22 -3.15 0.49 7.19
N THR A 23 -3.23 1.62 7.89
CA THR A 23 -2.10 2.20 8.63
C THR A 23 -1.48 1.26 9.65
N VAL A 24 -2.29 0.51 10.40
CA VAL A 24 -1.77 -0.41 11.44
C VAL A 24 -0.92 -1.54 10.87
N PHE A 25 -1.26 -2.05 9.69
CA PHE A 25 -0.49 -3.10 9.00
C PHE A 25 0.77 -2.53 8.36
N VAL A 26 0.66 -1.35 7.75
CA VAL A 26 1.82 -0.62 7.22
C VAL A 26 2.80 -0.31 8.33
N ALA A 27 2.32 0.19 9.48
CA ALA A 27 3.13 0.46 10.66
C ALA A 27 3.90 -0.79 11.12
N ALA A 28 3.20 -1.92 11.22
CA ALA A 28 3.80 -3.19 11.63
C ALA A 28 4.89 -3.64 10.66
N MET A 29 4.66 -3.51 9.34
CA MET A 29 5.64 -3.89 8.32
C MET A 29 6.84 -2.94 8.27
N VAL A 30 6.61 -1.62 8.30
CA VAL A 30 7.68 -0.61 8.32
C VAL A 30 8.54 -0.77 9.57
N LEU A 31 7.92 -1.05 10.73
CA LEU A 31 8.65 -1.35 11.97
C LEU A 31 9.46 -2.64 11.85
N LEU A 32 8.87 -3.71 11.33
CA LEU A 32 9.55 -4.99 11.10
C LEU A 32 10.77 -4.81 10.21
N PHE A 33 10.62 -4.07 9.11
CA PHE A 33 11.70 -3.80 8.18
C PHE A 33 12.78 -2.90 8.78
N SER A 34 12.39 -1.83 9.47
CA SER A 34 13.32 -0.92 10.15
C SER A 34 14.10 -1.65 11.25
N TRP A 35 13.43 -2.52 12.01
CA TRP A 35 14.06 -3.40 12.99
C TRP A 35 15.02 -4.40 12.32
N LEU A 36 14.64 -5.02 11.20
CA LEU A 36 15.52 -5.90 10.44
C LEU A 36 16.78 -5.17 9.97
N GLN A 37 16.65 -3.94 9.47
CA GLN A 37 17.80 -3.12 9.08
C GLN A 37 18.70 -2.78 10.26
N TYR A 38 18.11 -2.38 11.39
CA TYR A 38 18.82 -2.09 12.63
C TYR A 38 19.65 -3.31 13.09
N VAL A 39 19.02 -4.48 13.20
CA VAL A 39 19.69 -5.72 13.63
C VAL A 39 20.75 -6.20 12.61
N THR A 40 20.52 -5.97 11.31
CA THR A 40 21.46 -6.37 10.27
C THR A 40 22.57 -5.35 10.02
N ALA A 41 22.54 -4.19 10.70
CA ALA A 41 23.43 -3.04 10.47
C ALA A 41 23.44 -2.63 8.98
N GLY A 42 22.27 -2.62 8.33
CA GLY A 42 22.11 -2.26 6.92
C GLY A 42 22.48 -3.36 5.90
N ARG A 43 23.14 -4.45 6.34
CA ARG A 43 23.60 -5.53 5.44
C ARG A 43 22.50 -6.18 4.59
N PHE A 44 21.25 -6.15 5.06
CA PHE A 44 20.11 -6.66 4.31
C PHE A 44 19.89 -5.89 2.99
N VAL A 45 19.95 -4.55 3.05
CA VAL A 45 19.76 -3.69 1.87
C VAL A 45 20.95 -3.85 0.92
N ASP A 46 22.17 -3.90 1.45
CA ASP A 46 23.38 -4.16 0.64
C ASP A 46 23.31 -5.51 -0.08
N TRP A 47 22.78 -6.53 0.60
CA TRP A 47 22.56 -7.84 -0.02
C TRP A 47 21.58 -7.77 -1.18
N ILE A 48 20.44 -7.08 -1.03
CA ILE A 48 19.48 -6.85 -2.13
C ILE A 48 20.14 -6.08 -3.28
N ARG A 49 20.90 -5.02 -2.98
CA ARG A 49 21.64 -4.22 -3.98
C ARG A 49 22.65 -5.06 -4.75
N SER A 50 23.35 -5.97 -4.08
CA SER A 50 24.34 -6.85 -4.70
C SER A 50 23.75 -7.93 -5.62
N LYS A 51 22.44 -8.22 -5.49
CA LYS A 51 21.75 -9.31 -6.19
C LYS A 51 20.72 -8.79 -7.19
N THR A 52 21.14 -7.93 -8.13
CA THR A 52 20.27 -7.29 -9.14
C THR A 52 19.29 -8.26 -9.83
N LYS A 53 19.73 -9.46 -10.22
CA LYS A 53 18.87 -10.47 -10.86
C LYS A 53 17.82 -11.11 -9.94
N LEU A 54 17.99 -11.05 -8.63
CA LEU A 54 17.03 -11.57 -7.66
C LEU A 54 16.07 -10.49 -7.17
N GLN A 55 16.31 -9.21 -7.47
CA GLN A 55 15.49 -8.12 -6.95
C GLN A 55 14.01 -8.27 -7.32
N PRO A 56 13.60 -8.60 -8.58
CA PRO A 56 12.19 -8.81 -8.90
C PRO A 56 11.54 -9.98 -8.15
N ILE A 57 12.30 -11.02 -7.81
CA ILE A 57 11.81 -12.14 -7.00
C ILE A 57 11.57 -11.68 -5.56
N ILE A 58 12.50 -10.94 -4.99
CA ILE A 58 12.37 -10.37 -3.64
C ILE A 58 11.19 -9.40 -3.60
N GLY A 59 11.05 -8.56 -4.63
CA GLY A 59 9.92 -7.66 -4.81
C GLY A 59 8.59 -8.40 -4.84
N ALA A 60 8.44 -9.41 -5.70
CA ALA A 60 7.22 -10.20 -5.77
C ALA A 60 6.90 -10.94 -4.45
N LEU A 61 7.91 -11.46 -3.74
CA LEU A 61 7.72 -12.05 -2.41
C LEU A 61 7.22 -11.02 -1.38
N MET A 62 7.70 -9.78 -1.46
CA MET A 62 7.23 -8.69 -0.61
C MET A 62 5.84 -8.23 -1.03
N GLY A 63 5.49 -8.28 -2.31
CA GLY A 63 4.14 -7.99 -2.80
C GLY A 63 3.10 -8.98 -2.29
N LEU A 64 3.46 -10.27 -2.17
CA LEU A 64 2.57 -11.32 -1.65
C LEU A 64 2.12 -11.09 -0.19
N THR A 65 2.75 -10.18 0.55
CA THR A 65 2.32 -9.89 1.92
C THR A 65 0.95 -9.19 1.92
N PRO A 66 -0.06 -9.71 2.64
CA PRO A 66 -1.33 -9.03 2.79
C PRO A 66 -1.15 -7.63 3.40
N GLY A 67 -2.07 -6.71 3.07
CA GLY A 67 -2.12 -5.39 3.70
C GLY A 67 -1.16 -4.34 3.14
N CYS A 68 -0.77 -4.47 1.86
CA CYS A 68 0.12 -3.59 1.08
C CYS A 68 1.51 -3.23 1.68
N GLY A 69 1.82 -3.67 2.90
CA GLY A 69 3.01 -3.26 3.64
C GLY A 69 4.32 -3.58 2.93
N GLY A 70 4.47 -4.78 2.36
CA GLY A 70 5.69 -5.15 1.64
C GLY A 70 5.89 -4.34 0.37
N ALA A 71 4.80 -3.97 -0.32
CA ALA A 71 4.83 -3.08 -1.47
C ALA A 71 5.21 -1.65 -1.07
N ILE A 72 4.66 -1.13 0.03
CA ILE A 72 5.01 0.20 0.57
C ILE A 72 6.48 0.28 0.93
N VAL A 73 7.08 -0.78 1.49
CA VAL A 73 8.53 -0.81 1.82
C VAL A 73 9.40 -0.75 0.55
N MET A 74 8.94 -1.30 -0.57
CA MET A 74 9.72 -1.30 -1.82
C MET A 74 9.80 0.08 -2.49
N MET A 75 8.80 0.94 -2.32
CA MET A 75 8.76 2.26 -2.99
C MET A 75 9.89 3.21 -2.52
N PRO A 76 10.15 3.36 -1.20
CA PRO A 76 11.32 4.08 -0.71
C PRO A 76 12.65 3.51 -1.19
N LEU A 77 12.77 2.18 -1.27
CA LEU A 77 14.00 1.54 -1.76
C LEU A 77 14.25 1.85 -3.24
N TYR A 78 13.19 1.93 -4.03
CA TYR A 78 13.27 2.33 -5.44
C TYR A 78 13.64 3.81 -5.56
N ALA A 79 12.98 4.68 -4.80
CA ALA A 79 13.27 6.11 -4.79
C ALA A 79 14.73 6.41 -4.41
N ARG A 80 15.36 5.56 -3.57
CA ARG A 80 16.77 5.63 -3.19
C ARG A 80 17.73 4.89 -4.14
N GLY A 81 17.23 4.34 -5.25
CA GLY A 81 18.04 3.61 -6.23
C GLY A 81 18.57 2.24 -5.76
N TYR A 82 18.04 1.67 -4.68
CA TYR A 82 18.47 0.35 -4.18
C TYR A 82 17.87 -0.82 -4.95
N VAL A 83 16.66 -0.65 -5.47
CA VAL A 83 15.97 -1.66 -6.28
C VAL A 83 15.62 -1.11 -7.66
N SER A 84 15.53 -2.00 -8.65
CA SER A 84 15.20 -1.65 -10.03
C SER A 84 13.72 -1.28 -10.23
N TYR A 85 13.42 -0.63 -11.35
CA TYR A 85 12.04 -0.40 -11.78
C TYR A 85 11.27 -1.71 -12.00
N GLY A 86 11.91 -2.74 -12.57
CA GLY A 86 11.30 -4.06 -12.70
C GLY A 86 10.96 -4.71 -11.36
N THR A 87 11.71 -4.40 -10.31
CA THR A 87 11.39 -4.85 -8.94
C THR A 87 10.13 -4.19 -8.39
N VAL A 88 9.96 -2.89 -8.64
CA VAL A 88 8.71 -2.18 -8.28
C VAL A 88 7.52 -2.81 -8.98
N VAL A 89 7.60 -2.99 -10.30
CA VAL A 89 6.51 -3.58 -11.08
C VAL A 89 6.23 -5.03 -10.66
N ALA A 90 7.25 -5.84 -10.38
CA ALA A 90 7.07 -7.20 -9.86
C ALA A 90 6.34 -7.21 -8.50
N THR A 91 6.66 -6.25 -7.64
CA THR A 91 6.04 -6.09 -6.33
C THR A 91 4.56 -5.69 -6.46
N LEU A 92 4.27 -4.73 -7.34
CA LEU A 92 2.90 -4.27 -7.61
C LEU A 92 2.05 -5.38 -8.23
N ILE A 93 2.55 -6.11 -9.23
CA ILE A 93 1.81 -7.24 -9.83
C ILE A 93 1.49 -8.34 -8.81
N ALA A 94 2.41 -8.58 -7.87
CA ALA A 94 2.24 -9.62 -6.86
C ALA A 94 1.34 -9.21 -5.68
N THR A 95 1.01 -7.92 -5.54
CA THR A 95 0.26 -7.40 -4.39
C THR A 95 -1.24 -7.53 -4.57
N LEU A 96 -1.91 -8.01 -3.52
CA LEU A 96 -3.38 -8.01 -3.43
C LEU A 96 -3.87 -6.97 -2.40
N GLY A 97 -2.96 -6.20 -1.79
CA GLY A 97 -3.31 -5.19 -0.80
C GLY A 97 -4.16 -5.74 0.35
N ASP A 98 -5.15 -4.95 0.79
CA ASP A 98 -6.11 -5.34 1.82
C ASP A 98 -7.19 -6.30 1.28
N SER A 99 -7.41 -6.30 -0.04
CA SER A 99 -8.37 -7.22 -0.67
C SER A 99 -7.97 -8.70 -0.54
N ALA A 100 -6.67 -8.97 -0.29
CA ALA A 100 -6.18 -10.29 0.09
C ALA A 100 -6.95 -10.84 1.30
N PHE A 101 -7.30 -9.99 2.27
CA PHE A 101 -8.05 -10.42 3.45
C PHE A 101 -9.49 -10.79 3.14
N VAL A 102 -10.14 -10.14 2.18
CA VAL A 102 -11.48 -10.51 1.70
C VAL A 102 -11.46 -11.92 1.10
N LEU A 103 -10.47 -12.20 0.26
CA LEU A 103 -10.30 -13.52 -0.34
C LEU A 103 -9.99 -14.60 0.70
N ILE A 104 -9.11 -14.30 1.66
CA ILE A 104 -8.78 -15.22 2.76
C ILE A 104 -10.02 -15.46 3.64
N GLY A 105 -10.79 -14.42 3.97
CA GLY A 105 -12.03 -14.53 4.72
C GLY A 105 -13.07 -15.39 3.98
N GLY A 106 -13.28 -15.12 2.70
CA GLY A 106 -14.13 -15.95 1.84
C GLY A 106 -13.69 -17.42 1.80
N ALA A 107 -12.39 -17.69 1.78
CA ALA A 107 -11.85 -19.05 1.80
C ALA A 107 -11.99 -19.76 3.17
N ILE A 108 -12.02 -19.00 4.28
CA ILE A 108 -12.32 -19.54 5.61
C ILE A 108 -13.80 -19.94 5.70
N ALA A 109 -14.70 -19.09 5.19
CA ALA A 109 -16.14 -19.38 5.16
C ALA A 109 -16.48 -20.52 4.19
N ASN A 110 -15.86 -20.54 3.01
CA ASN A 110 -16.12 -21.51 1.95
C ASN A 110 -14.81 -22.19 1.49
N PRO A 111 -14.55 -23.44 1.92
CA PRO A 111 -13.32 -24.17 1.57
C PRO A 111 -13.08 -24.34 0.07
N GLU A 112 -14.11 -24.25 -0.76
CA GLU A 112 -14.01 -24.31 -2.23
C GLU A 112 -13.20 -23.14 -2.81
N LEU A 113 -13.16 -21.99 -2.11
CA LEU A 113 -12.40 -20.80 -2.52
C LEU A 113 -10.90 -20.91 -2.20
N ILE A 114 -10.45 -21.87 -1.37
CA ILE A 114 -9.03 -22.04 -1.03
C ILE A 114 -8.17 -22.26 -2.29
N GLY A 115 -8.66 -23.09 -3.22
CA GLY A 115 -7.96 -23.38 -4.48
C GLY A 115 -7.75 -22.12 -5.32
N PRO A 116 -8.82 -21.39 -5.69
CA PRO A 116 -8.71 -20.11 -6.39
C PRO A 116 -7.86 -19.06 -5.68
N VAL A 117 -7.96 -18.92 -4.35
CA VAL A 117 -7.17 -17.95 -3.60
C VAL A 117 -5.67 -18.25 -3.68
N LEU A 118 -5.28 -19.51 -3.50
CA LEU A 118 -3.88 -19.90 -3.69
C LEU A 118 -3.42 -19.68 -5.14
N LEU A 119 -4.29 -19.98 -6.10
CA LEU A 119 -3.96 -19.87 -7.52
C LEU A 119 -3.77 -18.41 -7.95
N VAL A 120 -4.60 -17.47 -7.48
CA VAL A 120 -4.41 -16.04 -7.79
C VAL A 120 -3.08 -15.52 -7.22
N HIS A 121 -2.74 -15.86 -5.98
CA HIS A 121 -1.45 -15.46 -5.38
C HIS A 121 -0.26 -16.05 -6.15
N LEU A 122 -0.32 -17.33 -6.51
CA LEU A 122 0.75 -17.98 -7.27
C LEU A 122 0.88 -17.39 -8.66
N ILE A 123 -0.23 -17.17 -9.38
CA ILE A 123 -0.21 -16.57 -10.72
C ILE A 123 0.35 -15.16 -10.64
N SER A 124 -0.16 -14.31 -9.73
CA SER A 124 0.34 -12.94 -9.53
C SER A 124 1.85 -12.94 -9.20
N PHE A 125 2.31 -13.85 -8.33
CA PHE A 125 3.74 -14.00 -8.05
C PHE A 125 4.55 -14.33 -9.30
N PHE A 126 4.18 -15.38 -10.05
CA PHE A 126 4.95 -15.80 -11.23
C PHE A 126 4.91 -14.77 -12.35
N VAL A 127 3.74 -14.17 -12.61
CA VAL A 127 3.59 -13.09 -13.60
C VAL A 127 4.44 -11.90 -13.17
N GLY A 128 4.39 -11.50 -11.90
CA GLY A 128 5.18 -10.38 -11.37
C GLY A 128 6.69 -10.62 -11.54
N VAL A 129 7.18 -11.81 -11.17
CA VAL A 129 8.59 -12.18 -11.36
C VAL A 129 9.00 -12.16 -12.83
N VAL A 130 8.24 -12.82 -13.70
CA VAL A 130 8.56 -12.92 -15.13
C VAL A 130 8.52 -11.54 -15.78
N TRP A 131 7.51 -10.75 -15.48
CA TRP A 131 7.33 -9.42 -16.07
C TRP A 131 8.38 -8.43 -15.55
N GLY A 132 8.66 -8.41 -14.24
CA GLY A 132 9.69 -7.56 -13.66
C GLY A 132 11.10 -7.89 -14.16
N LEU A 133 11.43 -9.18 -14.28
CA LEU A 133 12.68 -9.60 -14.94
C LEU A 133 12.73 -9.18 -16.41
N GLY A 134 11.60 -9.23 -17.11
CA GLY A 134 11.46 -8.74 -18.48
C GLY A 134 11.73 -7.24 -18.60
N ILE A 135 11.17 -6.44 -17.70
CA ILE A 135 11.39 -4.99 -17.62
C ILE A 135 12.87 -4.67 -17.42
N ASP A 136 13.52 -5.32 -16.45
CA ASP A 136 14.95 -5.12 -16.19
C ASP A 136 15.83 -5.58 -17.37
N PHE A 137 15.46 -6.70 -18.00
CA PHE A 137 16.18 -7.22 -19.17
C PHE A 137 16.10 -6.29 -20.38
N LEU A 138 14.90 -5.75 -20.65
CA LEU A 138 14.65 -4.80 -21.73
C LEU A 138 15.14 -3.39 -21.42
N ARG A 139 15.64 -3.16 -20.19
CA ARG A 139 16.06 -1.85 -19.67
C ARG A 139 14.92 -0.83 -19.76
N ILE A 140 13.70 -1.27 -19.47
CA ILE A 140 12.56 -0.37 -19.37
C ILE A 140 12.73 0.43 -18.08
N THR A 141 12.67 1.75 -18.19
CA THR A 141 12.69 2.70 -17.06
C THR A 141 11.57 3.71 -17.24
N PRO A 142 11.21 4.50 -16.21
CA PRO A 142 10.24 5.59 -16.38
C PRO A 142 10.64 6.59 -17.48
N SER A 143 11.94 6.88 -17.60
CA SER A 143 12.53 7.70 -18.66
C SER A 143 12.61 7.00 -20.03
N SER A 144 12.62 5.67 -20.07
CA SER A 144 12.63 4.88 -21.31
C SER A 144 11.56 3.78 -21.23
N PRO A 145 10.27 4.15 -21.31
CA PRO A 145 9.17 3.26 -20.98
C PRO A 145 9.02 2.09 -21.95
N LEU A 146 9.56 2.21 -23.17
CA LEU A 146 9.63 1.12 -24.16
C LEU A 146 11.01 0.44 -24.17
N GLY A 147 11.86 0.75 -23.20
CA GLY A 147 13.23 0.26 -23.06
C GLY A 147 14.06 0.53 -24.31
N ARG A 148 14.81 -0.49 -24.74
CA ARG A 148 15.71 -0.41 -25.92
C ARG A 148 15.04 -0.07 -27.26
N PHE A 149 13.71 -0.09 -27.33
CA PHE A 149 12.96 0.09 -28.58
C PHE A 149 12.27 1.45 -28.71
N GLY A 150 12.31 2.31 -27.69
CA GLY A 150 11.68 3.63 -27.73
C GLY A 150 12.65 4.79 -27.53
N PRO A 151 12.16 6.03 -27.74
CA PRO A 151 12.92 7.23 -27.44
C PRO A 151 13.10 7.39 -25.91
N GLU A 152 14.26 7.92 -25.52
CA GLU A 152 14.52 8.35 -24.15
C GLU A 152 13.77 9.66 -23.92
N ILE A 153 12.87 9.67 -22.93
CA ILE A 153 12.14 10.85 -22.49
C ILE A 153 13.04 11.58 -21.50
N GLU A 154 13.35 12.84 -21.80
CA GLU A 154 14.11 13.73 -20.92
C GLU A 154 13.28 13.97 -19.64
N GLU A 155 13.65 13.30 -18.55
CA GLU A 155 13.12 13.60 -17.22
C GLU A 155 13.97 14.72 -16.59
N GLU A 156 13.31 15.69 -15.93
CA GLU A 156 13.97 16.56 -14.95
C GLU A 156 14.50 15.67 -13.81
N ILE A 157 15.77 15.28 -13.93
CA ILE A 157 16.48 14.53 -12.89
C ILE A 157 16.53 15.40 -11.65
N THR A 158 15.76 15.04 -10.62
CA THR A 158 16.13 15.44 -9.26
C THR A 158 17.40 14.66 -8.94
N GLN A 159 18.51 15.39 -8.77
CA GLN A 159 19.87 14.86 -8.79
C GLN A 159 20.08 13.65 -7.88
N ASN A 160 20.42 12.50 -8.47
CA ASN A 160 20.99 11.37 -7.73
C ASN A 160 22.50 11.59 -7.59
N ILE A 161 22.98 11.68 -6.35
CA ILE A 161 24.39 11.77 -6.00
C ILE A 161 25.07 10.45 -6.40
N SER A 162 26.21 10.60 -7.07
CA SER A 162 26.94 9.53 -7.74
C SER A 162 27.90 8.78 -6.82
N ASP A 163 28.26 7.57 -7.27
CA ASP A 163 29.19 6.63 -6.66
C ASP A 163 30.55 7.26 -6.29
N GLU A 164 30.79 7.51 -5.00
CA GLU A 164 32.12 7.41 -4.40
C GLU A 164 32.01 6.75 -3.02
N LYS A 165 33.11 6.11 -2.59
CA LYS A 165 33.25 5.47 -1.28
C LYS A 165 33.36 6.55 -0.19
N TYR A 166 32.27 7.25 0.04
CA TYR A 166 32.11 8.33 1.00
C TYR A 166 31.45 7.78 2.26
N ASP A 167 31.99 8.11 3.44
CA ASP A 167 31.28 7.88 4.70
C ASP A 167 30.23 8.98 4.86
N VAL A 168 29.04 8.71 4.32
CA VAL A 168 27.90 9.62 4.22
C VAL A 168 27.49 10.17 5.59
N ARG A 169 27.89 9.53 6.70
CA ARG A 169 27.45 9.85 8.07
C ARG A 169 27.86 11.23 8.58
N ASP A 170 28.98 11.78 8.08
CA ASP A 170 29.58 12.99 8.64
C ASP A 170 29.06 14.30 7.99
N GLU A 171 28.36 14.22 6.85
CA GLU A 171 27.85 15.40 6.12
C GLU A 171 26.31 15.55 6.18
N LEU A 172 25.59 14.61 6.80
CA LEU A 172 24.13 14.70 6.88
C LEU A 172 23.71 15.76 7.91
N PRO A 173 22.78 16.68 7.57
CA PRO A 173 22.19 17.61 8.51
C PRO A 173 21.58 16.83 9.69
N ARG A 174 21.99 17.16 10.91
CA ARG A 174 21.41 16.61 12.13
C ARG A 174 20.17 17.42 12.48
N GLU A 175 19.10 16.76 12.91
CA GLU A 175 17.89 17.45 13.38
C GLU A 175 18.24 18.41 14.52
N GLU A 176 17.76 19.65 14.45
CA GLU A 176 17.93 20.62 15.54
C GLU A 176 17.02 20.25 16.73
N PRO A 177 17.57 19.90 17.90
CA PRO A 177 16.85 19.23 18.98
C PRO A 177 15.81 20.07 19.76
N ASP A 178 15.58 21.34 19.40
CA ASP A 178 14.74 22.27 20.20
C ASP A 178 13.48 22.83 19.50
N GLY A 179 13.18 22.36 18.28
CA GLY A 179 12.00 22.79 17.53
C GLY A 179 10.65 22.32 18.13
N PHE A 180 9.57 23.10 17.89
CA PHE A 180 8.20 22.65 18.21
C PHE A 180 7.82 21.38 17.43
N SER A 181 8.30 21.26 16.18
CA SER A 181 8.21 20.07 15.34
C SER A 181 8.90 18.85 15.98
N TYR A 182 10.14 19.03 16.47
CA TYR A 182 10.90 17.99 17.17
C TYR A 182 10.12 17.42 18.36
N ARG A 183 9.53 18.29 19.19
CA ARG A 183 8.71 17.86 20.34
C ARG A 183 7.45 17.09 19.94
N ILE A 184 6.74 17.50 18.89
CA ILE A 184 5.56 16.78 18.41
C ILE A 184 5.93 15.37 17.96
N VAL A 185 7.00 15.23 17.19
CA VAL A 185 7.46 13.94 16.67
C VAL A 185 8.02 13.05 17.80
N HIS A 186 8.92 13.58 18.62
CA HIS A 186 9.62 12.83 19.68
C HIS A 186 8.79 12.57 20.93
N GLN A 187 7.70 13.30 21.18
CA GLN A 187 6.78 12.99 22.29
C GLN A 187 5.51 12.30 21.79
N GLY A 188 5.07 12.60 20.56
CA GLY A 188 3.86 12.04 19.97
C GLY A 188 4.01 10.60 19.49
N TYR A 189 5.21 10.15 19.09
CA TYR A 189 5.39 8.79 18.54
C TYR A 189 5.04 7.68 19.55
N LEU A 190 5.27 7.87 20.84
CA LEU A 190 4.93 6.87 21.88
C LEU A 190 3.41 6.68 22.01
N ILE A 191 2.68 7.81 22.00
CA ILE A 191 1.21 7.79 22.04
C ILE A 191 0.70 7.14 20.76
N TRP A 192 1.25 7.54 19.61
CA TRP A 192 0.91 6.96 18.31
C TRP A 192 1.15 5.44 18.28
N TRP A 193 2.33 4.95 18.69
CA TRP A 193 2.61 3.51 18.74
C TRP A 193 1.69 2.76 19.70
N THR A 194 1.28 3.37 20.80
CA THR A 194 0.32 2.77 21.73
C THR A 194 -1.05 2.60 21.05
N VAL A 195 -1.53 3.64 20.37
CA VAL A 195 -2.79 3.59 19.61
C VAL A 195 -2.69 2.62 18.44
N THR A 196 -1.58 2.61 17.70
CA THR A 196 -1.30 1.68 16.60
C THR A 196 -1.25 0.24 17.09
N LEU A 197 -0.66 -0.05 18.24
CA LEU A 197 -0.61 -1.40 18.80
C LEU A 197 -2.01 -1.90 19.17
N VAL A 198 -2.82 -1.05 19.82
CA VAL A 198 -4.22 -1.37 20.13
C VAL A 198 -5.02 -1.55 18.84
N GLY A 199 -4.85 -0.63 17.88
CA GLY A 199 -5.49 -0.69 16.56
C GLY A 199 -5.14 -1.95 15.79
N LEU A 200 -3.87 -2.39 15.81
CA LEU A 200 -3.43 -3.62 15.15
C LEU A 200 -4.10 -4.86 15.74
N VAL A 201 -4.25 -4.92 17.08
CA VAL A 201 -4.98 -6.01 17.74
C VAL A 201 -6.43 -6.04 17.25
N PHE A 202 -7.12 -4.90 17.24
CA PHE A 202 -8.50 -4.83 16.77
C PHE A 202 -8.64 -5.09 15.27
N ALA A 203 -7.70 -4.63 14.44
CA ALA A 203 -7.70 -4.91 13.01
C ALA A 203 -7.59 -6.42 12.74
N ILE A 204 -6.68 -7.12 13.44
CA ILE A 204 -6.58 -8.59 13.35
C ILE A 204 -7.86 -9.27 13.85
N LEU A 205 -8.47 -8.78 14.94
CA LEU A 205 -9.73 -9.32 15.45
C LEU A 205 -10.89 -9.10 14.48
N LEU A 206 -11.00 -7.91 13.88
CA LEU A 206 -12.02 -7.59 12.88
C LEU A 206 -11.89 -8.50 11.65
N LEU A 207 -10.65 -8.72 11.17
CA LEU A 207 -10.39 -9.66 10.09
C LEU A 207 -10.79 -11.08 10.45
N TYR A 208 -10.47 -11.52 11.67
CA TYR A 208 -10.84 -12.85 12.14
C TYR A 208 -12.35 -13.02 12.28
N TRP A 209 -13.04 -12.06 12.89
CA TRP A 209 -14.49 -12.09 13.10
C TRP A 209 -15.26 -12.02 11.79
N GLY A 210 -14.85 -11.14 10.88
CA GLY A 210 -15.44 -11.07 9.54
C GLY A 210 -15.23 -12.35 8.73
N ALA A 211 -14.11 -13.05 8.91
CA ALA A 211 -13.83 -14.30 8.20
C ALA A 211 -14.65 -15.50 8.67
N ILE A 212 -15.05 -15.54 9.95
CA ILE A 212 -15.80 -16.68 10.51
C ILE A 212 -17.32 -16.43 10.58
N ASP A 213 -17.79 -15.29 10.06
CA ASP A 213 -19.16 -14.79 10.21
C ASP A 213 -19.63 -14.89 11.68
N GLY A 214 -18.74 -14.48 12.59
CA GLY A 214 -18.88 -14.75 14.01
C GLY A 214 -18.01 -13.83 14.86
N GLY A 215 -18.55 -13.38 15.99
CA GLY A 215 -17.90 -12.39 16.83
C GLY A 215 -18.94 -11.73 17.74
N PRO A 216 -18.51 -10.78 18.59
CA PRO A 216 -19.47 -9.92 19.27
C PRO A 216 -20.25 -9.14 18.21
N SER A 217 -21.57 -8.94 18.41
CA SER A 217 -22.35 -8.05 17.56
C SER A 217 -21.71 -6.67 17.62
N LEU A 218 -20.96 -6.34 16.58
CA LEU A 218 -20.35 -5.05 16.44
C LEU A 218 -21.45 -4.20 15.83
N ASP A 219 -21.79 -3.08 16.47
CA ASP A 219 -22.61 -2.03 15.83
C ASP A 219 -21.83 -1.35 14.67
N LEU A 220 -21.05 -2.12 13.93
CA LEU A 220 -20.24 -1.83 12.75
C LEU A 220 -20.57 -2.80 11.59
N ASP A 221 -21.43 -3.80 11.80
CA ASP A 221 -21.71 -4.89 10.85
C ASP A 221 -22.30 -4.39 9.49
N ASP A 222 -22.84 -3.16 9.46
CA ASP A 222 -23.34 -2.51 8.24
C ASP A 222 -22.28 -1.58 7.58
N GLY A 223 -21.00 -1.72 7.96
CA GLY A 223 -19.96 -0.73 7.70
C GLY A 223 -20.13 0.58 8.49
N GLY A 224 -21.14 0.63 9.36
CA GLY A 224 -21.64 1.77 10.16
C GLY A 224 -20.57 2.51 10.96
N LEU A 225 -20.76 3.82 11.19
CA LEU A 225 -19.99 4.57 12.16
C LEU A 225 -20.72 4.59 13.51
N ASN A 226 -20.21 3.85 14.51
CA ASN A 226 -20.64 4.03 15.89
C ASN A 226 -19.64 4.94 16.62
N LEU A 227 -20.15 5.97 17.30
CA LEU A 227 -19.35 6.93 18.08
C LEU A 227 -19.55 6.81 19.60
N ASP A 228 -20.40 5.88 20.07
CA ASP A 228 -20.63 5.64 21.49
C ASP A 228 -19.44 4.88 22.10
N PRO A 229 -18.59 5.55 22.92
CA PRO A 229 -17.37 4.96 23.46
C PRO A 229 -17.62 3.83 24.47
N THR A 230 -18.87 3.65 24.91
CA THR A 230 -19.25 2.56 25.82
C THR A 230 -19.48 1.24 25.11
N THR A 231 -19.70 1.29 23.79
CA THR A 231 -19.84 0.11 22.93
C THR A 231 -18.49 -0.35 22.40
N MET A 232 -18.35 -1.64 22.10
CA MET A 232 -17.13 -2.17 21.49
C MET A 232 -16.89 -1.56 20.11
N GLY A 233 -17.95 -1.39 19.31
CA GLY A 233 -17.89 -0.78 17.99
C GLY A 233 -17.43 0.69 18.06
N GLY A 234 -17.98 1.48 18.98
CA GLY A 234 -17.56 2.86 19.16
C GLY A 234 -16.14 3.00 19.71
N PHE A 235 -15.71 2.12 20.61
CA PHE A 235 -14.30 2.08 21.05
C PHE A 235 -13.35 1.87 19.86
N ILE A 236 -13.65 0.90 18.98
CA ILE A 236 -12.86 0.64 17.76
C ILE A 236 -12.84 1.85 16.84
N SER A 237 -14.01 2.49 16.60
CA SER A 237 -14.08 3.73 15.81
C SER A 237 -13.18 4.82 16.39
N TRP A 238 -13.20 5.02 17.71
CA TRP A 238 -12.35 6.02 18.36
C TRP A 238 -10.86 5.70 18.24
N VAL A 239 -10.46 4.42 18.32
CA VAL A 239 -9.06 4.02 18.06
C VAL A 239 -8.66 4.41 16.64
N GLY A 240 -9.51 4.13 15.64
CA GLY A 240 -9.26 4.50 14.24
C GLY A 240 -9.17 6.02 14.04
N LEU A 241 -10.13 6.77 14.57
CA LEU A 241 -10.18 8.23 14.46
C LEU A 241 -8.99 8.89 15.15
N LEU A 242 -8.66 8.50 16.39
CA LEU A 242 -7.50 9.01 17.12
C LEU A 242 -6.20 8.67 16.41
N GLY A 243 -6.08 7.44 15.91
CA GLY A 243 -4.94 7.00 15.13
C GLY A 243 -4.70 7.86 13.90
N THR A 244 -5.73 8.08 13.08
CA THR A 244 -5.64 8.97 11.90
C THR A 244 -5.31 10.41 12.29
N LEU A 245 -5.95 10.96 13.33
CA LEU A 245 -5.66 12.31 13.79
C LEU A 245 -4.21 12.47 14.25
N LEU A 246 -3.67 11.47 14.97
CA LEU A 246 -2.27 11.46 15.40
C LEU A 246 -1.31 11.33 14.19
N SER A 247 -1.61 10.47 13.22
CA SER A 247 -0.81 10.37 11.98
C SER A 247 -0.78 11.69 11.22
N VAL A 248 -1.93 12.36 11.06
CA VAL A 248 -2.01 13.69 10.44
C VAL A 248 -1.23 14.73 11.24
N ALA A 249 -1.32 14.71 12.56
CA ALA A 249 -0.58 15.63 13.42
C ALA A 249 0.95 15.44 13.31
N ILE A 250 1.43 14.18 13.29
CA ILE A 250 2.85 13.86 13.09
C ILE A 250 3.31 14.33 11.71
N PHE A 251 2.56 14.01 10.64
CA PHE A 251 2.90 14.42 9.27
C PHE A 251 2.92 15.95 9.10
N LEU A 252 1.92 16.66 9.62
CA LEU A 252 1.89 18.13 9.56
C LEU A 252 2.98 18.77 10.43
N GLY A 253 3.31 18.15 11.57
CA GLY A 253 4.42 18.56 12.43
C GLY A 253 5.76 18.53 11.69
N GLN A 254 5.96 17.56 10.80
CA GLN A 254 7.13 17.48 9.93
C GLN A 254 7.11 18.50 8.80
N ARG A 255 5.93 18.94 8.38
CA ARG A 255 5.76 19.80 7.21
C ARG A 255 6.39 21.19 7.34
N SER A 256 6.72 21.65 8.55
CA SER A 256 7.52 22.88 8.71
C SER A 256 8.97 22.74 8.23
N ILE A 257 9.37 21.56 7.73
CA ILE A 257 10.71 21.19 7.22
C ILE A 257 10.67 20.89 5.70
N PHE A 258 9.62 21.27 4.93
CA PHE A 258 9.65 21.15 3.44
C PHE A 258 10.49 22.24 2.75
N GLY A 259 11.68 22.51 3.29
CA GLY A 259 12.83 22.96 2.52
C GLY A 259 13.91 21.91 2.74
N ASP A 260 14.21 21.12 1.71
CA ASP A 260 15.10 19.96 1.67
C ASP A 260 14.60 18.64 2.28
N ASP A 261 13.90 17.86 1.45
CA ASP A 261 13.88 16.38 1.51
C ASP A 261 15.25 15.81 1.07
N THR A 262 16.36 16.31 1.63
CA THR A 262 17.69 15.78 1.37
C THR A 262 18.16 15.01 2.59
N GLU A 263 17.99 13.69 2.54
CA GLU A 263 18.85 12.71 3.21
C GLU A 263 19.27 13.02 4.66
N ALA A 264 18.34 13.23 5.59
CA ALA A 264 18.71 13.25 7.00
C ALA A 264 18.76 11.82 7.59
N SER A 265 19.98 11.43 7.94
CA SER A 265 20.37 10.38 8.89
C SER A 265 20.02 8.92 8.56
N ILE A 266 20.80 8.24 7.72
CA ILE A 266 20.99 6.77 7.86
C ILE A 266 22.00 6.47 8.99
N GLY A 267 22.83 7.47 9.37
CA GLY A 267 23.79 7.37 10.46
C GLY A 267 23.16 7.08 11.82
N ASP A 268 22.17 7.86 12.25
CA ASP A 268 21.53 7.67 13.57
C ASP A 268 20.54 6.50 13.59
N LYS A 269 20.01 6.11 12.42
CA LYS A 269 19.06 4.98 12.23
C LYS A 269 19.59 3.63 12.70
N LEU A 270 20.91 3.44 12.67
CA LEU A 270 21.56 2.17 13.02
C LEU A 270 22.05 2.12 14.46
N ASP A 271 22.14 3.27 15.14
CA ASP A 271 22.79 3.35 16.46
C ASP A 271 21.78 3.39 17.61
N SER A 272 20.51 3.76 17.37
CA SER A 272 19.47 3.86 18.42
C SER A 272 18.13 3.25 17.99
N PHE A 273 17.62 2.29 18.78
CA PHE A 273 16.30 1.70 18.58
C PHE A 273 15.16 2.73 18.67
N ASN A 274 15.30 3.73 19.56
CA ASN A 274 14.29 4.78 19.69
C ASN A 274 14.18 5.59 18.39
N GLU A 275 15.31 5.92 17.78
CA GLU A 275 15.36 6.65 16.51
C GLU A 275 14.70 5.86 15.38
N THR A 276 14.98 4.55 15.32
CA THR A 276 14.33 3.63 14.38
C THR A 276 12.80 3.66 14.53
N THR A 277 12.28 3.65 15.77
CA THR A 277 10.82 3.67 16.01
C THR A 277 10.16 5.01 15.70
N ILE A 278 10.86 6.12 15.92
CA ILE A 278 10.38 7.47 15.60
C ILE A 278 10.26 7.62 14.08
N HIS A 279 11.29 7.21 13.34
CA HIS A 279 11.27 7.25 11.88
C HIS A 279 10.22 6.32 11.28
N ALA A 280 10.04 5.11 11.83
CA ALA A 280 8.99 4.22 11.38
C ALA A 280 7.59 4.83 11.57
N ALA A 281 7.33 5.48 12.71
CA ALA A 281 6.07 6.20 12.94
C ALA A 281 5.88 7.38 11.97
N SER A 282 6.95 8.12 11.72
CA SER A 282 7.01 9.22 10.75
C SER A 282 6.67 8.77 9.32
N GLU A 283 7.38 7.76 8.81
CA GLU A 283 7.19 7.24 7.45
C GLU A 283 5.78 6.66 7.30
N THR A 284 5.30 5.95 8.32
CA THR A 284 3.92 5.45 8.32
C THR A 284 2.90 6.59 8.33
N SER A 285 3.12 7.65 9.12
CA SER A 285 2.23 8.82 9.19
C SER A 285 2.16 9.57 7.85
N PHE A 286 3.29 9.67 7.13
CA PHE A 286 3.32 10.18 5.76
C PHE A 286 2.44 9.35 4.82
N VAL A 287 2.57 8.02 4.86
CA VAL A 287 1.72 7.13 4.05
C VAL A 287 0.25 7.28 4.43
N THR A 288 -0.06 7.28 5.73
CA THR A 288 -1.42 7.41 6.27
C THR A 288 -2.12 8.67 5.75
N PHE A 289 -1.41 9.80 5.72
CA PHE A 289 -1.99 11.05 5.22
C PHE A 289 -2.45 10.92 3.77
N TRP A 290 -1.62 10.35 2.90
CA TRP A 290 -1.97 10.19 1.49
C TRP A 290 -3.02 9.12 1.25
N VAL A 291 -3.00 8.03 2.02
CA VAL A 291 -4.07 7.02 2.03
C VAL A 291 -5.39 7.68 2.42
N LEU A 292 -5.42 8.52 3.46
CA LEU A 292 -6.63 9.25 3.86
C LEU A 292 -7.17 10.14 2.73
N ILE A 293 -6.28 10.87 2.03
CA ILE A 293 -6.68 11.69 0.87
C ILE A 293 -7.25 10.80 -0.24
N ALA A 294 -6.65 9.64 -0.49
CA ALA A 294 -7.15 8.69 -1.48
C ALA A 294 -8.55 8.16 -1.13
N TYR A 295 -8.78 7.75 0.11
CA TYR A 295 -10.10 7.34 0.61
C TYR A 295 -11.13 8.46 0.41
N PHE A 296 -10.81 9.70 0.79
CA PHE A 296 -11.71 10.83 0.54
C PHE A 296 -12.00 11.02 -0.95
N VAL A 297 -10.99 11.01 -1.81
CA VAL A 297 -11.18 11.17 -3.25
C VAL A 297 -12.08 10.07 -3.80
N PHE A 298 -11.85 8.82 -3.39
CA PHE A 298 -12.65 7.67 -3.83
C PHE A 298 -14.10 7.77 -3.36
N GLU A 299 -14.33 7.90 -2.05
CA GLU A 299 -15.67 7.97 -1.46
C GLU A 299 -16.48 9.18 -1.95
N PHE A 300 -15.86 10.35 -2.04
CA PHE A 300 -16.55 11.53 -2.60
C PHE A 300 -16.81 11.37 -4.11
N SER A 301 -15.92 10.71 -4.85
CA SER A 301 -16.17 10.42 -6.27
C SER A 301 -17.36 9.49 -6.46
N MET A 302 -17.51 8.47 -5.60
CA MET A 302 -18.69 7.60 -5.62
C MET A 302 -19.96 8.36 -5.24
N LEU A 303 -19.91 9.14 -4.15
CA LEU A 303 -21.04 9.93 -3.66
C LEU A 303 -21.55 10.93 -4.72
N PHE A 304 -20.65 11.68 -5.35
CA PHE A 304 -21.02 12.70 -6.33
C PHE A 304 -21.23 12.14 -7.75
N GLY A 305 -20.56 11.03 -8.07
CA GLY A 305 -20.71 10.35 -9.36
C GLY A 305 -22.03 9.59 -9.49
N GLY A 306 -22.68 9.25 -8.37
CA GLY A 306 -23.89 8.42 -8.38
C GLY A 306 -23.65 7.02 -8.96
N ILE A 307 -22.39 6.59 -8.96
CA ILE A 307 -21.95 5.26 -9.41
C ILE A 307 -22.21 4.33 -8.23
N ASP A 308 -23.20 3.46 -8.37
CA ASP A 308 -23.45 2.42 -7.37
C ASP A 308 -22.37 1.34 -7.49
N GLU A 309 -21.94 0.74 -6.38
CA GLU A 309 -20.94 -0.34 -6.37
C GLU A 309 -21.37 -1.48 -7.29
N SER A 310 -22.68 -1.73 -7.36
CA SER A 310 -23.32 -2.72 -8.24
C SER A 310 -23.16 -2.43 -9.75
N SER A 311 -22.96 -1.16 -10.13
CA SER A 311 -22.84 -0.73 -11.53
C SER A 311 -21.45 -1.03 -12.13
N LEU A 312 -20.43 -1.19 -11.28
CA LEU A 312 -19.11 -1.71 -11.66
C LEU A 312 -19.12 -3.24 -11.88
N VAL A 313 -20.16 -3.93 -11.38
CA VAL A 313 -20.24 -5.39 -11.22
C VAL A 313 -21.10 -6.07 -12.29
N ALA A 314 -21.63 -5.33 -13.27
CA ALA A 314 -22.53 -5.84 -14.31
C ALA A 314 -21.85 -6.65 -15.44
N TYR A 315 -20.73 -7.33 -15.17
CA TYR A 315 -20.01 -8.13 -16.17
C TYR A 315 -19.79 -9.55 -15.62
N GLY A 316 -20.54 -10.51 -16.18
CA GLY A 316 -20.39 -11.94 -15.88
C GLY A 316 -19.08 -12.53 -16.43
N ALA A 317 -19.11 -13.73 -17.01
CA ALA A 317 -17.91 -14.32 -17.61
C ALA A 317 -17.61 -13.74 -19.01
N GLY A 318 -16.33 -13.47 -19.31
CA GLY A 318 -15.87 -13.14 -20.67
C GLY A 318 -14.80 -12.05 -20.76
N VAL A 319 -14.43 -11.70 -22.00
CA VAL A 319 -13.41 -10.67 -22.31
C VAL A 319 -13.79 -9.30 -21.73
N GLY A 320 -15.08 -8.93 -21.77
CA GLY A 320 -15.54 -7.65 -21.21
C GLY A 320 -15.27 -7.53 -19.71
N ALA A 321 -15.52 -8.60 -18.94
CA ALA A 321 -15.26 -8.63 -17.51
C ALA A 321 -13.77 -8.52 -17.18
N ILE A 322 -12.89 -9.16 -17.98
CA ILE A 322 -11.44 -9.06 -17.83
C ILE A 322 -10.97 -7.61 -18.03
N LEU A 323 -11.45 -6.94 -19.08
CA LEU A 323 -11.07 -5.56 -19.38
C LEU A 323 -11.57 -4.59 -18.30
N VAL A 324 -12.82 -4.74 -17.87
CA VAL A 324 -13.38 -3.90 -16.79
C VAL A 324 -12.63 -4.15 -15.48
N ALA A 325 -12.37 -5.40 -15.13
CA ALA A 325 -11.62 -5.77 -13.94
C ALA A 325 -10.20 -5.19 -13.95
N ALA A 326 -9.50 -5.22 -15.09
CA ALA A 326 -8.20 -4.54 -15.25
C ALA A 326 -8.32 -3.02 -15.11
N LEU A 327 -9.30 -2.39 -15.76
CA LEU A 327 -9.52 -0.94 -15.68
C LEU A 327 -9.85 -0.46 -14.26
N VAL A 328 -10.61 -1.25 -13.50
CA VAL A 328 -10.87 -0.98 -12.08
C VAL A 328 -9.58 -1.13 -11.27
N GLY A 329 -8.70 -2.08 -11.62
CA GLY A 329 -7.39 -2.24 -10.97
C GLY A 329 -6.45 -1.06 -11.18
N VAL A 330 -6.55 -0.35 -12.30
CA VAL A 330 -5.79 0.89 -12.55
C VAL A 330 -6.16 2.01 -11.55
N ILE A 331 -7.33 1.94 -10.91
CA ILE A 331 -7.74 2.92 -9.90
C ILE A 331 -6.97 2.62 -8.61
N PRO A 332 -6.08 3.53 -8.17
CA PRO A 332 -5.29 3.29 -6.97
C PRO A 332 -6.18 3.29 -5.74
N GLY A 333 -5.88 2.37 -4.83
CA GLY A 333 -6.62 2.19 -3.58
C GLY A 333 -7.14 0.77 -3.42
N CYS A 334 -7.34 0.34 -2.17
CA CYS A 334 -7.92 -0.96 -1.86
C CYS A 334 -9.43 -1.05 -2.14
N GLY A 335 -10.18 0.06 -2.08
CA GLY A 335 -11.64 0.10 -2.27
C GLY A 335 -12.13 -0.51 -3.60
N PRO A 336 -11.67 -0.01 -4.77
CA PRO A 336 -12.00 -0.60 -6.06
C PRO A 336 -11.67 -2.09 -6.15
N GLN A 337 -10.58 -2.52 -5.51
CA GLN A 337 -10.16 -3.93 -5.49
C GLN A 337 -11.10 -4.79 -4.63
N ILE A 338 -11.49 -4.31 -3.44
CA ILE A 338 -12.40 -5.00 -2.54
C ILE A 338 -13.73 -5.32 -3.24
N ILE A 339 -14.29 -4.37 -4.00
CA ILE A 339 -15.54 -4.59 -4.77
C ILE A 339 -15.39 -5.77 -5.73
N ILE A 340 -14.26 -5.86 -6.45
CA ILE A 340 -13.99 -6.96 -7.39
C ILE A 340 -13.81 -8.30 -6.67
N MET A 341 -13.11 -8.32 -5.54
CA MET A 341 -12.86 -9.53 -4.76
C MET A 341 -14.14 -10.05 -4.11
N THR A 342 -14.98 -9.16 -3.57
CA THR A 342 -16.30 -9.51 -3.06
C THR A 342 -17.19 -10.07 -4.18
N SER A 343 -17.21 -9.43 -5.35
CA SER A 343 -17.96 -9.92 -6.52
C SER A 343 -17.53 -11.32 -6.96
N TYR A 344 -16.25 -11.66 -6.80
CA TYR A 344 -15.75 -13.01 -7.04
C TYR A 344 -16.23 -14.00 -5.98
N VAL A 345 -16.15 -13.64 -4.70
CA VAL A 345 -16.62 -14.47 -3.57
C VAL A 345 -18.13 -14.73 -3.67
N GLU A 346 -18.91 -13.75 -4.13
CA GLU A 346 -20.35 -13.87 -4.39
C GLU A 346 -20.69 -14.66 -5.67
N GLY A 347 -19.69 -15.05 -6.47
CA GLY A 347 -19.88 -15.83 -7.70
C GLY A 347 -20.37 -15.02 -8.90
N ILE A 348 -20.33 -13.69 -8.84
CA ILE A 348 -20.72 -12.79 -9.93
C ILE A 348 -19.59 -12.70 -10.97
N LEU A 349 -18.34 -12.59 -10.50
CA LEU A 349 -17.15 -12.47 -11.34
C LEU A 349 -16.46 -13.83 -11.54
N GLY A 350 -16.00 -14.10 -12.77
CA GLY A 350 -15.21 -15.29 -13.07
C GLY A 350 -13.74 -15.18 -12.66
N PHE A 351 -13.08 -16.33 -12.44
CA PHE A 351 -11.66 -16.40 -12.08
C PHE A 351 -10.70 -15.62 -13.01
N PRO A 352 -10.89 -15.60 -14.35
CA PRO A 352 -10.05 -14.78 -15.23
C PRO A 352 -10.14 -13.27 -14.94
N GLY A 353 -11.32 -12.78 -14.57
CA GLY A 353 -11.54 -11.38 -14.17
C GLY A 353 -10.86 -11.05 -12.85
N LEU A 354 -10.97 -11.95 -11.86
CA LEU A 354 -10.27 -11.84 -10.58
C LEU A 354 -8.75 -11.71 -10.78
N VAL A 355 -8.14 -12.61 -11.57
CA VAL A 355 -6.69 -12.59 -11.83
C VAL A 355 -6.27 -11.32 -12.57
N SER A 356 -7.08 -10.88 -13.54
CA SER A 356 -6.82 -9.64 -14.27
C SER A 356 -6.81 -8.42 -13.36
N ASN A 357 -7.78 -8.29 -12.45
CA ASN A 357 -7.77 -7.20 -11.48
C ASN A 357 -6.62 -7.32 -10.48
N ALA A 358 -6.36 -8.53 -9.96
CA ALA A 358 -5.28 -8.79 -9.02
C ALA A 358 -3.90 -8.38 -9.56
N ILE A 359 -3.63 -8.60 -10.84
CA ILE A 359 -2.34 -8.21 -11.48
C ILE A 359 -2.30 -6.72 -11.80
N SER A 360 -3.44 -6.11 -12.15
CA SER A 360 -3.50 -4.72 -12.58
C SER A 360 -3.54 -3.73 -11.41
N GLN A 361 -3.78 -4.22 -10.19
CA GLN A 361 -3.99 -3.36 -9.04
C GLN A 361 -2.68 -3.03 -8.33
N ASP A 362 -2.34 -1.76 -8.32
CA ASP A 362 -1.13 -1.25 -7.69
C ASP A 362 -1.30 -1.05 -6.16
N GLY A 363 -2.55 -1.03 -5.68
CA GLY A 363 -2.91 -0.86 -4.27
C GLY A 363 -2.48 0.49 -3.69
N ASP A 364 -2.51 0.62 -2.36
CA ASP A 364 -2.11 1.88 -1.69
C ASP A 364 -0.61 2.18 -1.81
N ALA A 365 0.19 1.20 -2.22
CA ALA A 365 1.62 1.37 -2.45
C ALA A 365 1.92 2.30 -3.65
N LEU A 366 0.95 2.53 -4.55
CA LEU A 366 1.13 3.50 -5.62
C LEU A 366 1.24 4.93 -5.09
N PHE A 367 0.59 5.28 -3.98
CA PHE A 367 0.56 6.68 -3.49
C PHE A 367 1.94 7.20 -3.06
N PRO A 368 2.74 6.48 -2.24
CA PRO A 368 4.10 6.91 -1.94
C PRO A 368 4.97 7.05 -3.18
N LEU A 369 4.81 6.15 -4.17
CA LEU A 369 5.54 6.22 -5.44
C LEU A 369 5.09 7.41 -6.28
N LEU A 370 3.80 7.73 -6.33
CA LEU A 370 3.25 8.87 -7.04
C LEU A 370 3.79 10.19 -6.47
N VAL A 371 3.91 10.28 -5.15
CA VAL A 371 4.43 11.49 -4.49
C VAL A 371 5.92 11.66 -4.75
N ARG A 372 6.71 10.57 -4.69
CA ARG A 372 8.17 10.63 -4.83
C ARG A 372 8.66 10.58 -6.28
N HIS A 373 7.96 9.89 -7.16
CA HIS A 373 8.38 9.65 -8.54
C HIS A 373 7.17 9.48 -9.48
N ARG A 374 6.50 10.59 -9.80
CA ARG A 374 5.25 10.63 -10.59
C ARG A 374 5.29 9.82 -11.88
N ALA A 375 6.35 9.99 -12.68
CA ALA A 375 6.51 9.27 -13.94
C ALA A 375 6.62 7.75 -13.74
N ALA A 376 7.35 7.31 -12.71
CA ALA A 376 7.48 5.89 -12.40
C ALA A 376 6.15 5.28 -11.98
N SER A 377 5.36 6.02 -11.19
CA SER A 377 4.01 5.60 -10.80
C SER A 377 3.08 5.47 -12.01
N LEU A 378 2.98 6.49 -12.87
CA LEU A 378 2.10 6.44 -14.04
C LEU A 378 2.48 5.32 -15.01
N TRP A 379 3.78 5.14 -15.26
CA TRP A 379 4.25 4.04 -16.10
C TRP A 379 4.05 2.69 -15.44
N ALA A 380 4.20 2.58 -14.11
CA ALA A 380 4.00 1.32 -13.40
C ALA A 380 2.58 0.79 -13.61
N THR A 381 1.58 1.65 -13.44
CA THR A 381 0.16 1.30 -13.66
C THR A 381 -0.11 0.79 -15.07
N LEU A 382 0.55 1.35 -16.09
CA LEU A 382 0.43 0.83 -17.45
C LEU A 382 1.14 -0.53 -17.61
N HIS A 383 2.32 -0.66 -17.00
CA HIS A 383 3.11 -1.90 -17.04
C HIS A 383 2.50 -3.04 -16.21
N THR A 384 1.60 -2.77 -15.27
CA THR A 384 0.80 -3.76 -14.53
C THR A 384 -0.50 -4.11 -15.27
N ALA A 385 -1.16 -3.13 -15.91
CA ALA A 385 -2.38 -3.37 -16.69
C ALA A 385 -2.19 -4.27 -17.93
N LEU A 386 -1.05 -4.19 -18.61
CA LEU A 386 -0.76 -5.04 -19.78
C LEU A 386 -0.70 -6.55 -19.44
N PRO A 387 0.16 -7.02 -18.51
CA PRO A 387 0.21 -8.44 -18.14
C PRO A 387 -1.09 -8.91 -17.49
N ALA A 388 -1.86 -8.03 -16.84
CA ALA A 388 -3.17 -8.34 -16.29
C ALA A 388 -4.14 -8.82 -17.36
N VAL A 389 -4.37 -7.99 -18.39
CA VAL A 389 -5.30 -8.34 -19.48
C VAL A 389 -4.81 -9.58 -20.23
N ILE A 390 -3.51 -9.69 -20.51
CA ILE A 390 -2.94 -10.86 -21.19
C ILE A 390 -3.21 -12.14 -20.37
N THR A 391 -2.93 -12.11 -19.07
CA THR A 391 -3.10 -13.29 -18.19
C THR A 391 -4.57 -13.65 -18.05
N GLY A 392 -5.45 -12.66 -17.89
CA GLY A 392 -6.90 -12.87 -17.86
C GLY A 392 -7.42 -13.52 -19.15
N LEU A 393 -6.96 -13.04 -20.32
CA LEU A 393 -7.35 -13.63 -21.61
C LEU A 393 -6.84 -15.06 -21.78
N ILE A 394 -5.62 -15.37 -21.32
CA ILE A 394 -5.07 -16.74 -21.35
C ILE A 394 -5.92 -17.69 -20.49
N LEU A 395 -6.37 -17.24 -19.33
CA LEU A 395 -7.20 -18.06 -18.42
C LEU A 395 -8.65 -18.21 -18.87
N LEU A 396 -9.10 -17.42 -19.83
CA LEU A 396 -10.45 -17.51 -20.40
C LEU A 396 -10.58 -18.64 -21.43
N ILE A 397 -9.48 -19.01 -22.08
CA ILE A 397 -9.38 -20.06 -23.10
C ILE A 397 -9.25 -21.43 -22.42
#